data_AF-A0A3N7CQW1-F1
#
_entry.id   AF-A0A3N7CQW1-F1
#
_cell.length_a   1.000
_cell.length_b   1.000
_cell.length_c   1.000
_cell.angle_alpha   90.00
_cell.angle_beta   90.00
_cell.angle_gamma   90.00
#
_symmetry.space_group_name_H-M   'P 1'
#
loop_
_entity.id
_entity.type
_entity.pdbx_description
1 polymer ?
#
loop_
_entity_poly.entity_id
_entity_poly.type
_entity_poly.pdbx_seq_one_letter_code
_entity_poly.pdbx_strand_id
1 'polypeptide(L)'
;MFEDYLKAILAAYEYKKVEGTLPPNLLHPTPGNLKEECLIVYRERYDSADDDVLRLFFSASDKDKGYTKSIQDCNVNDFRQVKKILNRNTPNPGLKFIELIAWLIDFKPRPSILYYKQADRNKTTNHLENSNVPPEETNEPNVPALQVTIHEVSEQKTGTPELSIHGIPGPGGQKTKPSIRTIVLACTGIFLVAGATFFLWKDKTPSTLNGFLPAQKCMYWKGDHYEPVDCNEKITASPVVPLNIRKLNTFKKITLPDTLTKNSLGKVWYIRTGNQREYFTDSGNHPVDTVRTLRPLSEYILFKYISYYRYLLTLLLWSICAVVFIGLCSISLIAFRKKRRRKMLALTSPKMLA
;
A
#
# COMPACT_ATOMS: atom_id res chain seq x y z
N MET A 1 -1.58 -15.21 9.04
CA MET A 1 -0.85 -14.47 7.99
C MET A 1 0.33 -15.23 7.37
N PHE A 2 0.70 -16.44 7.83
CA PHE A 2 1.71 -17.29 7.16
C PHE A 2 1.23 -18.75 7.05
N GLU A 3 -0.08 -19.01 7.19
CA GLU A 3 -0.62 -20.37 7.25
C GLU A 3 -0.32 -21.19 6.00
N ASP A 4 -0.44 -20.63 4.80
CA ASP A 4 -0.16 -21.37 3.56
C ASP A 4 1.33 -21.72 3.40
N TYR A 5 2.23 -20.80 3.76
CA TYR A 5 3.67 -21.04 3.76
C TYR A 5 4.07 -22.07 4.82
N LEU A 6 3.54 -21.94 6.04
CA LEU A 6 3.72 -22.94 7.11
C LEU A 6 3.17 -24.31 6.71
N LYS A 7 2.00 -24.36 6.06
CA LYS A 7 1.39 -25.59 5.57
C LYS A 7 2.25 -26.23 4.48
N ALA A 8 2.82 -25.45 3.56
CA ALA A 8 3.73 -25.94 2.54
C ALA A 8 5.06 -26.45 3.13
N ILE A 9 5.65 -25.74 4.09
CA ILE A 9 6.85 -26.17 4.84
C ILE A 9 6.58 -27.48 5.58
N LEU A 10 5.47 -27.58 6.32
CA LEU A 10 5.12 -28.78 7.06
C LEU A 10 4.79 -29.94 6.12
N ALA A 11 4.20 -29.69 4.95
CA ALA A 11 4.02 -30.74 3.92
C ALA A 11 5.37 -31.23 3.37
N ALA A 12 6.30 -30.32 3.07
CA ALA A 12 7.65 -30.67 2.61
C ALA A 12 8.47 -31.43 3.67
N TYR A 13 8.30 -31.09 4.95
CA TYR A 13 8.91 -31.81 6.08
C TYR A 13 8.39 -33.26 6.19
N GLU A 14 7.06 -33.48 6.16
CA GLU A 14 6.53 -34.85 6.17
C GLU A 14 6.91 -35.63 4.91
N TYR A 15 6.94 -34.98 3.73
CA TYR A 15 7.38 -35.62 2.49
C TYR A 15 8.83 -36.10 2.62
N LYS A 16 9.77 -35.22 3.01
CA LYS A 16 11.19 -35.59 3.25
C LYS A 16 11.34 -36.70 4.30
N LYS A 17 10.45 -36.73 5.30
CA LYS A 17 10.43 -37.76 6.35
C LYS A 17 9.94 -39.13 5.83
N VAL A 18 8.94 -39.17 4.95
CA VAL A 18 8.45 -40.39 4.32
C VAL A 18 9.48 -40.93 3.31
N GLU A 19 10.09 -40.04 2.51
CA GLU A 19 11.12 -40.38 1.53
C GLU A 19 12.49 -40.74 2.15
N GLY A 20 12.66 -40.63 3.48
CA GLY A 20 13.93 -40.89 4.16
C GLY A 20 15.05 -39.89 3.85
N THR A 21 14.73 -38.73 3.25
CA THR A 21 15.70 -37.68 2.88
C THR A 21 15.87 -36.59 3.95
N LEU A 22 15.21 -36.75 5.10
CA LEU A 22 15.28 -35.83 6.23
C LEU A 22 16.47 -36.17 7.16
N PRO A 23 17.34 -35.21 7.53
CA PRO A 23 18.44 -35.43 8.46
C PRO A 23 18.02 -36.07 9.80
N PRO A 24 18.87 -36.93 10.42
CA PRO A 24 18.52 -37.66 11.65
C PRO A 24 18.09 -36.76 12.81
N ASN A 25 18.71 -35.58 12.95
CA ASN A 25 18.37 -34.59 13.96
C ASN A 25 16.96 -34.00 13.79
N LEU A 26 16.48 -33.93 12.55
CA LEU A 26 15.15 -33.42 12.20
C LEU A 26 14.10 -34.55 12.22
N LEU A 27 14.48 -35.81 12.04
CA LEU A 27 13.60 -36.97 12.26
C LEU A 27 13.17 -37.08 13.74
N HIS A 28 14.10 -36.79 14.65
CA HIS A 28 13.85 -36.74 16.10
C HIS A 28 14.18 -35.35 16.66
N PRO A 29 13.32 -34.34 16.44
CA PRO A 29 13.63 -32.95 16.76
C PRO A 29 13.56 -32.70 18.27
N THR A 30 14.67 -32.97 18.96
CA THR A 30 14.92 -32.45 20.32
C THR A 30 15.46 -31.03 20.22
N PRO A 31 15.35 -30.19 21.27
CA PRO A 31 15.93 -28.85 21.24
C PRO A 31 17.46 -28.85 21.06
N GLY A 32 18.16 -29.91 21.51
CA GLY A 32 19.59 -30.11 21.27
C GLY A 32 19.88 -30.50 19.82
N ASN A 33 19.16 -31.49 19.28
CA ASN A 33 19.30 -31.95 17.89
C ASN A 33 19.03 -30.81 16.90
N LEU A 34 18.01 -29.97 17.17
CA LEU A 34 17.70 -28.80 16.34
C LEU A 34 18.83 -27.76 16.36
N LYS A 35 19.49 -27.56 17.50
CA LYS A 35 20.66 -26.67 17.61
C LYS A 35 21.86 -27.22 16.84
N GLU A 36 22.13 -28.52 16.96
CA GLU A 36 23.22 -29.19 16.24
C GLU A 36 22.98 -29.14 14.73
N GLU A 37 21.74 -29.39 14.29
CA GLU A 37 21.38 -29.29 12.88
C GLU A 37 21.57 -27.87 12.33
N CYS A 38 21.30 -26.82 13.13
CA CYS A 38 21.64 -25.46 12.72
C CYS A 38 23.16 -25.26 12.51
N LEU A 39 24.02 -25.93 13.27
CA LEU A 39 25.48 -25.88 13.05
C LEU A 39 25.90 -26.65 11.81
N ILE A 40 25.31 -27.83 11.56
CA ILE A 40 25.58 -28.64 10.36
C ILE A 40 25.15 -27.87 9.11
N VAL A 41 23.88 -27.45 9.05
CA VAL A 41 23.33 -26.70 7.91
C VAL A 41 24.08 -25.39 7.66
N TYR A 42 24.53 -24.68 8.71
CA TYR A 42 25.32 -23.46 8.55
C TYR A 42 26.74 -23.74 8.00
N ARG A 43 27.35 -24.89 8.30
CA ARG A 43 28.67 -25.24 7.75
C ARG A 43 28.60 -25.75 6.32
N GLU A 44 27.56 -26.51 5.98
CA GLU A 44 27.46 -27.21 4.70
C GLU A 44 26.69 -26.44 3.63
N ARG A 45 25.68 -25.65 4.02
CA ARG A 45 24.70 -25.04 3.11
C ARG A 45 24.38 -23.59 3.51
N TYR A 46 25.40 -22.85 3.95
CA TYR A 46 25.28 -21.40 4.13
C TYR A 46 25.19 -20.69 2.77
N ASP A 47 24.27 -19.72 2.71
CA ASP A 47 23.98 -18.85 1.59
C ASP A 47 23.73 -17.47 2.21
N SER A 48 24.36 -16.41 1.70
CA SER A 48 24.16 -15.05 2.23
C SER A 48 22.73 -14.54 2.00
N ALA A 49 21.96 -15.16 1.10
CA ALA A 49 20.52 -14.90 0.99
C ALA A 49 19.71 -15.37 2.21
N ASP A 50 20.25 -16.29 3.03
CA ASP A 50 19.64 -16.77 4.27
C ASP A 50 20.04 -15.90 5.50
N ASP A 51 20.87 -14.85 5.34
CA ASP A 51 21.31 -13.97 6.44
C ASP A 51 20.17 -13.34 7.23
N ASP A 52 19.10 -12.90 6.55
CA ASP A 52 17.92 -12.32 7.22
C ASP A 52 17.22 -13.35 8.12
N VAL A 53 17.21 -14.64 7.73
CA VAL A 53 16.64 -15.73 8.53
C VAL A 53 17.52 -16.03 9.75
N LEU A 54 18.83 -16.10 9.54
CA LEU A 54 19.79 -16.34 10.61
C LEU A 54 19.79 -15.19 11.63
N ARG A 55 19.80 -13.94 11.17
CA ARG A 55 19.69 -12.75 12.02
C ARG A 55 18.40 -12.70 12.81
N LEU A 56 17.28 -13.10 12.20
CA LEU A 56 15.96 -13.11 12.82
C LEU A 56 15.85 -14.13 13.97
N PHE A 57 16.65 -15.20 13.95
CA PHE A 57 16.65 -16.23 15.00
C PHE A 57 17.80 -16.07 16.01
N PHE A 58 19.04 -15.92 15.52
CA PHE A 58 20.27 -15.93 16.32
C PHE A 58 20.77 -14.54 16.74
N SER A 59 20.04 -13.47 16.41
CA SER A 59 20.48 -12.07 16.53
C SER A 59 21.66 -11.74 15.61
N ALA A 60 22.25 -10.54 15.71
CA ALA A 60 23.32 -10.11 14.82
C ALA A 60 24.56 -11.02 14.91
N SER A 61 25.16 -11.31 13.76
CA SER A 61 26.45 -11.99 13.63
C SER A 61 27.63 -11.06 13.95
N ASP A 62 28.74 -11.66 14.37
CA ASP A 62 30.07 -11.03 14.31
C ASP A 62 30.49 -11.01 12.84
N LYS A 63 30.88 -9.85 12.30
CA LYS A 63 31.24 -9.69 10.88
C LYS A 63 32.38 -10.61 10.46
N ASP A 64 33.28 -10.93 11.39
CA ASP A 64 34.48 -11.72 11.10
C ASP A 64 34.28 -13.23 11.37
N LYS A 65 33.18 -13.62 12.04
CA LYS A 65 32.92 -15.02 12.47
C LYS A 65 31.56 -15.57 12.05
N GLY A 66 30.75 -14.76 11.37
CA GLY A 66 29.40 -15.12 10.93
C GLY A 66 28.49 -15.50 12.10
N TYR A 67 27.61 -16.47 11.87
CA TYR A 67 26.66 -16.95 12.89
C TYR A 67 27.20 -18.13 13.70
N THR A 68 28.37 -18.70 13.38
CA THR A 68 28.92 -19.90 14.03
C THR A 68 28.86 -19.80 15.55
N LYS A 69 29.39 -18.71 16.11
CA LYS A 69 29.40 -18.48 17.56
C LYS A 69 28.00 -18.22 18.12
N SER A 70 27.18 -17.42 17.45
CA SER A 70 25.81 -17.14 17.89
C SER A 70 24.95 -18.41 17.92
N ILE A 71 25.15 -19.34 16.99
CA ILE A 71 24.48 -20.66 16.99
C ILE A 71 25.07 -21.56 18.09
N GLN A 72 26.39 -21.56 18.32
CA GLN A 72 27.00 -22.32 19.43
C GLN A 72 26.56 -21.83 20.82
N ASP A 73 26.42 -20.51 21.01
CA ASP A 73 26.13 -19.89 22.30
C ASP A 73 24.61 -19.79 22.59
N CYS A 74 23.73 -19.96 21.58
CA CYS A 74 22.29 -19.80 21.78
C CYS A 74 21.67 -20.79 22.78
N ASN A 75 20.59 -20.35 23.46
CA ASN A 75 19.93 -21.16 24.47
C ASN A 75 19.17 -22.31 23.83
N VAL A 76 19.51 -23.54 24.21
CA VAL A 76 18.86 -24.78 23.74
C VAL A 76 17.33 -24.72 23.93
N ASN A 77 16.82 -23.99 24.92
CA ASN A 77 15.39 -23.83 25.14
C ASN A 77 14.65 -23.04 24.05
N ASP A 78 15.32 -22.22 23.25
CA ASP A 78 14.68 -21.43 22.19
C ASP A 78 14.09 -22.32 21.08
N PHE A 79 14.72 -23.48 20.84
CA PHE A 79 14.24 -24.51 19.91
C PHE A 79 13.02 -25.29 20.42
N ARG A 80 12.59 -25.10 21.68
CA ARG A 80 11.39 -25.77 22.23
C ARG A 80 10.13 -25.44 21.42
N GLN A 81 10.02 -24.24 20.86
CA GLN A 81 8.91 -23.87 19.98
C GLN A 81 9.01 -24.52 18.60
N VAL A 82 10.22 -24.60 18.02
CA VAL A 82 10.48 -25.28 16.74
C VAL A 82 9.99 -26.74 16.79
N LYS A 83 10.37 -27.48 17.84
CA LYS A 83 9.85 -28.85 18.09
C LYS A 83 8.32 -28.90 18.13
N LYS A 84 7.67 -27.99 18.86
CA LYS A 84 6.19 -27.96 18.96
C LYS A 84 5.52 -27.71 17.61
N ILE A 85 6.14 -26.90 16.74
CA ILE A 85 5.62 -26.55 15.41
C ILE A 85 5.72 -27.74 14.46
N LEU A 86 6.88 -28.40 14.41
CA LEU A 86 7.06 -29.64 13.64
C LEU A 86 6.05 -30.72 14.07
N ASN A 87 5.77 -30.80 15.38
CA ASN A 87 4.76 -31.70 15.94
C ASN A 87 3.31 -31.15 15.85
N ARG A 88 3.05 -30.09 15.07
CA ARG A 88 1.73 -29.47 14.83
C ARG A 88 0.98 -28.98 16.08
N ASN A 89 1.66 -28.86 17.22
CA ASN A 89 1.11 -28.48 18.53
C ASN A 89 1.13 -26.96 18.81
N THR A 90 1.15 -26.14 17.75
CA THR A 90 1.19 -24.67 17.85
C THR A 90 0.27 -24.05 16.79
N PRO A 91 -0.90 -23.49 17.16
CA PRO A 91 -1.86 -23.00 16.17
C PRO A 91 -1.44 -21.70 15.46
N ASN A 92 -0.60 -20.87 16.10
CA ASN A 92 -0.12 -19.60 15.54
C ASN A 92 1.35 -19.36 15.90
N PRO A 93 2.32 -20.00 15.22
CA PRO A 93 3.73 -19.82 15.52
C PRO A 93 4.28 -18.48 15.03
N GLY A 94 5.27 -17.94 15.75
CA GLY A 94 5.98 -16.73 15.36
C GLY A 94 6.86 -16.95 14.12
N LEU A 95 6.87 -15.97 13.21
CA LEU A 95 7.57 -16.03 11.92
C LEU A 95 9.02 -16.54 12.01
N LYS A 96 9.79 -16.11 13.01
CA LYS A 96 11.19 -16.54 13.19
C LYS A 96 11.37 -18.06 13.29
N PHE A 97 10.39 -18.77 13.84
CA PHE A 97 10.42 -20.23 13.94
C PHE A 97 10.04 -20.89 12.61
N ILE A 98 9.13 -20.27 11.84
CA ILE A 98 8.68 -20.76 10.52
C ILE A 98 9.84 -20.65 9.52
N GLU A 99 10.50 -19.49 9.46
CA GLU A 99 11.63 -19.26 8.56
C GLU A 99 12.84 -20.14 8.93
N LEU A 100 13.11 -20.36 10.22
CA LEU A 100 14.17 -21.29 10.65
C LEU A 100 13.86 -22.73 10.20
N ILE A 101 12.61 -23.19 10.29
CA ILE A 101 12.24 -24.53 9.79
C ILE A 101 12.39 -24.60 8.27
N ALA A 102 11.96 -23.57 7.54
CA ALA A 102 12.14 -23.49 6.09
C ALA A 102 13.62 -23.57 5.70
N TRP A 103 14.50 -22.89 6.44
CA TRP A 103 15.94 -22.96 6.26
C TRP A 103 16.52 -24.34 6.60
N LEU A 104 16.12 -24.94 7.72
CA LEU A 104 16.59 -26.27 8.15
C LEU A 104 16.28 -27.37 7.12
N ILE A 105 15.03 -27.45 6.63
CA ILE A 105 14.61 -28.52 5.69
C ILE A 105 15.03 -28.26 4.23
N ASP A 106 15.75 -27.17 3.97
CA ASP A 106 16.05 -26.60 2.66
C ASP A 106 14.80 -26.32 1.79
N PHE A 107 13.74 -25.78 2.39
CA PHE A 107 12.56 -25.33 1.66
C PHE A 107 12.90 -24.11 0.81
N LYS A 108 12.56 -24.14 -0.49
CA LYS A 108 12.69 -23.01 -1.41
C LYS A 108 11.34 -22.78 -2.11
N PRO A 109 10.99 -21.51 -2.42
CA PRO A 109 11.69 -20.29 -2.04
C PRO A 109 11.52 -19.96 -0.54
N ARG A 110 12.58 -19.38 0.05
CA ARG A 110 12.60 -18.77 1.39
C ARG A 110 13.45 -17.49 1.32
N PRO A 111 13.24 -16.48 2.20
CA PRO A 111 12.19 -16.38 3.21
C PRO A 111 10.78 -16.23 2.60
N SER A 112 9.74 -16.28 3.44
CA SER A 112 8.30 -16.26 3.07
C SER A 112 7.91 -15.21 2.03
N ILE A 113 8.56 -14.05 2.03
CA ILE A 113 8.32 -12.97 1.05
C ILE A 113 8.55 -13.45 -0.39
N LEU A 114 9.57 -14.28 -0.61
CA LEU A 114 9.87 -14.85 -1.93
C LEU A 114 8.85 -15.92 -2.34
N TYR A 115 8.32 -16.69 -1.39
CA TYR A 115 7.25 -17.66 -1.62
C TYR A 115 5.98 -17.00 -2.15
N TYR A 116 5.50 -15.95 -1.49
CA TYR A 116 4.32 -15.23 -1.98
C TYR A 116 4.59 -14.50 -3.30
N LYS A 117 5.79 -13.92 -3.48
CA LYS A 117 6.20 -13.28 -4.75
C LYS A 117 6.24 -14.26 -5.93
N GLN A 118 6.63 -15.52 -5.72
CA GLN A 118 6.60 -16.56 -6.75
C GLN A 118 5.17 -17.05 -7.01
N ALA A 119 4.39 -17.28 -5.96
CA ALA A 119 2.98 -17.68 -6.10
C ALA A 119 2.15 -16.64 -6.90
N ASP A 120 2.42 -15.34 -6.70
CA ASP A 120 1.75 -14.28 -7.45
C ASP A 120 2.25 -14.16 -8.90
N ARG A 121 3.56 -14.37 -9.17
CA ARG A 121 4.07 -14.47 -10.54
C ARG A 121 3.43 -15.62 -11.31
N ASN A 122 3.37 -16.81 -10.70
CA ASN A 122 2.81 -18.00 -11.36
C ASN A 122 1.33 -17.82 -11.71
N LYS A 123 0.54 -17.10 -10.92
CA LYS A 123 -0.85 -16.72 -11.29
C LYS A 123 -0.90 -15.86 -12.55
N THR A 124 0.06 -14.96 -12.73
CA THR A 124 0.15 -14.12 -13.94
C THR A 124 0.62 -14.95 -15.14
N THR A 125 1.61 -15.83 -14.99
CA THR A 125 2.10 -16.69 -16.08
C THR A 125 1.03 -17.67 -16.57
N ASN A 126 0.28 -18.30 -15.66
CA ASN A 126 -0.81 -19.22 -16.02
C ASN A 126 -1.96 -18.53 -16.77
N HIS A 127 -2.10 -17.20 -16.68
CA HIS A 127 -3.05 -16.42 -17.47
C HIS A 127 -2.50 -16.08 -18.88
N LEU A 128 -1.18 -16.21 -19.09
CA LEU A 128 -0.51 -15.98 -20.37
C LEU A 128 -0.34 -17.29 -21.16
N GLU A 129 -0.04 -18.42 -20.50
CA GLU A 129 0.09 -19.74 -21.15
C GLU A 129 -1.23 -20.32 -21.69
N ASN A 130 -2.39 -19.86 -21.19
CA ASN A 130 -3.69 -20.22 -21.75
C ASN A 130 -4.06 -19.44 -23.04
N SER A 131 -3.16 -18.59 -23.55
CA SER A 131 -3.34 -17.78 -24.77
C SER A 131 -2.29 -18.13 -25.84
N ASN A 132 -2.11 -19.42 -26.12
CA ASN A 132 -1.27 -19.88 -27.23
C ASN A 132 -1.98 -19.72 -28.59
N VAL A 133 -1.81 -18.55 -29.21
CA VAL A 133 -1.94 -18.36 -30.67
C VAL A 133 -0.59 -17.84 -31.17
N PRO A 134 0.04 -18.44 -32.20
CA PRO A 134 1.34 -17.98 -32.72
C PRO A 134 1.32 -16.55 -33.26
N PRO A 135 2.50 -15.87 -33.35
CA PRO A 135 2.58 -14.48 -33.79
C PRO A 135 2.40 -14.37 -35.30
N GLU A 136 1.48 -13.50 -35.74
CA GLU A 136 1.33 -13.11 -37.13
C GLU A 136 1.50 -11.59 -37.28
N GLU A 137 2.26 -11.17 -38.28
CA GLU A 137 2.64 -9.79 -38.51
C GLU A 137 1.51 -8.99 -39.18
N THR A 138 1.47 -7.68 -38.91
CA THR A 138 0.90 -6.62 -39.78
C THR A 138 -0.50 -6.81 -40.36
N ASN A 139 -1.44 -5.95 -39.95
CA ASN A 139 -1.85 -4.78 -40.76
C ASN A 139 -3.06 -4.04 -40.11
N GLU A 140 -3.11 -2.71 -40.24
CA GLU A 140 -4.37 -1.95 -40.11
C GLU A 140 -5.34 -2.40 -41.22
N PRO A 141 -6.67 -2.47 -40.95
CA PRO A 141 -7.48 -1.33 -41.37
C PRO A 141 -8.74 -0.98 -40.55
N ASN A 142 -9.16 0.27 -40.72
CA ASN A 142 -10.47 0.85 -40.42
C ASN A 142 -11.69 -0.06 -40.70
N VAL A 143 -12.71 0.00 -39.81
CA VAL A 143 -14.14 -0.17 -40.14
C VAL A 143 -14.96 0.85 -39.29
N PRO A 144 -16.05 1.47 -39.81
CA PRO A 144 -16.48 2.81 -39.36
C PRO A 144 -17.68 2.85 -38.38
N ALA A 145 -18.05 4.08 -38.02
CA ALA A 145 -19.15 4.40 -37.11
C ALA A 145 -20.54 3.95 -37.59
N LEU A 146 -21.35 3.47 -36.65
CA LEU A 146 -22.79 3.24 -36.81
C LEU A 146 -23.55 4.34 -36.04
N GLN A 147 -24.35 5.13 -36.74
CA GLN A 147 -25.23 6.14 -36.15
C GLN A 147 -26.64 5.55 -35.97
N VAL A 148 -27.28 5.84 -34.82
CA VAL A 148 -28.70 5.54 -34.61
C VAL A 148 -29.42 6.85 -34.31
N THR A 149 -30.29 7.24 -35.24
CA THR A 149 -31.13 8.44 -35.15
C THR A 149 -32.34 8.16 -34.27
N ILE A 150 -32.65 9.05 -33.33
CA ILE A 150 -33.92 9.04 -32.58
C ILE A 150 -34.85 10.07 -33.24
N HIS A 151 -36.08 9.66 -33.56
CA HIS A 151 -37.11 10.53 -34.13
C HIS A 151 -37.77 11.40 -33.06
N GLU A 152 -38.09 12.63 -33.45
CA GLU A 152 -38.72 13.69 -32.66
C GLU A 152 -40.26 13.67 -32.79
N VAL A 153 -40.99 14.11 -31.75
CA VAL A 153 -42.46 14.29 -31.77
C VAL A 153 -42.85 15.63 -31.11
N SER A 154 -43.69 16.45 -31.77
CA SER A 154 -44.20 17.78 -31.37
C SER A 154 -45.49 18.08 -32.19
N GLU A 155 -46.39 19.05 -31.94
CA GLU A 155 -46.50 20.19 -31.01
C GLU A 155 -47.91 20.22 -30.41
N GLN A 156 -48.13 20.65 -29.15
CA GLN A 156 -49.38 21.37 -28.87
C GLN A 156 -49.32 22.48 -27.79
N LYS A 157 -49.76 23.68 -28.20
CA LYS A 157 -49.99 24.89 -27.40
C LYS A 157 -51.19 24.78 -26.43
N THR A 158 -51.23 25.65 -25.41
CA THR A 158 -52.17 26.82 -25.30
C THR A 158 -52.26 27.36 -23.87
N GLY A 159 -52.34 28.69 -23.71
CA GLY A 159 -53.11 29.31 -22.60
C GLY A 159 -52.33 29.91 -21.43
N THR A 160 -52.08 31.23 -21.47
CA THR A 160 -51.87 32.08 -20.28
C THR A 160 -53.20 32.25 -19.52
N PRO A 161 -53.17 32.48 -18.20
CA PRO A 161 -53.44 33.86 -17.78
C PRO A 161 -52.51 34.41 -16.68
N GLU A 162 -52.70 35.69 -16.43
CA GLU A 162 -51.90 36.63 -15.66
C GLU A 162 -52.27 36.68 -14.16
N LEU A 163 -51.29 36.87 -13.28
CA LEU A 163 -51.49 37.63 -12.04
C LEU A 163 -50.18 38.27 -11.55
N SER A 164 -50.21 39.59 -11.40
CA SER A 164 -49.16 40.42 -10.77
C SER A 164 -49.48 40.59 -9.26
N ILE A 165 -48.56 40.95 -8.35
CA ILE A 165 -48.03 42.31 -8.13
C ILE A 165 -46.94 42.27 -7.02
N HIS A 166 -46.15 43.34 -6.94
CA HIS A 166 -45.33 43.84 -5.81
C HIS A 166 -43.87 43.38 -5.66
N GLY A 167 -43.00 44.39 -5.63
CA GLY A 167 -41.62 44.31 -5.16
C GLY A 167 -41.29 45.51 -4.27
N ILE A 168 -40.18 45.44 -3.54
CA ILE A 168 -39.55 46.54 -2.77
C ILE A 168 -38.03 46.50 -3.02
N PRO A 169 -37.29 47.63 -3.03
CA PRO A 169 -36.04 47.74 -3.79
C PRO A 169 -34.73 47.83 -2.97
N GLY A 170 -33.61 47.55 -3.65
CA GLY A 170 -32.26 48.03 -3.31
C GLY A 170 -31.47 47.21 -2.26
N PRO A 171 -30.15 47.49 -2.07
CA PRO A 171 -29.34 48.53 -2.70
C PRO A 171 -28.31 48.01 -3.71
N GLY A 172 -27.81 48.91 -4.57
CA GLY A 172 -26.81 48.57 -5.60
C GLY A 172 -25.37 48.55 -5.07
N GLY A 173 -24.55 47.67 -5.65
CA GLY A 173 -23.10 47.71 -5.55
C GLY A 173 -22.48 47.46 -6.92
N GLN A 174 -21.87 48.49 -7.51
CA GLN A 174 -21.21 48.37 -8.82
C GLN A 174 -19.97 47.46 -8.69
N LYS A 175 -20.07 46.23 -9.19
CA LYS A 175 -18.90 45.34 -9.34
C LYS A 175 -18.35 45.48 -10.76
N THR A 176 -17.21 46.15 -10.89
CA THR A 176 -16.45 46.20 -12.14
C THR A 176 -16.07 44.77 -12.55
N LYS A 177 -16.49 44.33 -13.75
CA LYS A 177 -16.19 42.98 -14.25
C LYS A 177 -14.66 42.84 -14.41
N PRO A 178 -13.99 41.93 -13.69
CA PRO A 178 -12.56 41.72 -13.87
C PRO A 178 -12.27 41.18 -15.27
N SER A 179 -11.19 41.65 -15.89
CA SER A 179 -10.76 41.16 -17.20
C SER A 179 -10.45 39.66 -17.13
N ILE A 180 -10.82 38.91 -18.17
CA ILE A 180 -10.53 37.46 -18.28
C ILE A 180 -9.04 37.17 -18.05
N ARG A 181 -8.14 38.12 -18.40
CA ARG A 181 -6.69 38.03 -18.14
C ARG A 181 -6.33 37.96 -16.66
N THR A 182 -6.95 38.77 -15.81
CA THR A 182 -6.68 38.77 -14.36
C THR A 182 -7.27 37.53 -13.70
N ILE A 183 -8.43 37.05 -14.17
CA ILE A 183 -9.02 35.78 -13.70
C ILE A 183 -8.09 34.61 -14.04
N VAL A 184 -7.64 34.48 -15.29
CA VAL A 184 -6.75 33.38 -15.72
C VAL A 184 -5.44 33.39 -14.96
N LEU A 185 -4.79 34.54 -14.79
CA LEU A 185 -3.54 34.65 -14.03
C LEU A 185 -3.72 34.26 -12.54
N ALA A 186 -4.80 34.72 -11.91
CA ALA A 186 -5.13 34.35 -10.53
C ALA A 186 -5.40 32.84 -10.41
N CYS A 187 -6.20 32.27 -11.30
CA CYS A 187 -6.47 30.82 -11.32
C CYS A 187 -5.19 30.00 -11.55
N THR A 188 -4.29 30.41 -12.45
CA THR A 188 -3.01 29.70 -12.64
C THR A 188 -2.10 29.81 -11.42
N GLY A 189 -2.07 30.96 -10.73
CA GLY A 189 -1.34 31.10 -9.47
C GLY A 189 -1.89 30.18 -8.37
N ILE A 190 -3.22 30.14 -8.22
CA ILE A 190 -3.89 29.27 -7.25
C ILE A 190 -3.66 27.79 -7.57
N PHE A 191 -3.71 27.37 -8.85
CA PHE A 191 -3.41 25.99 -9.24
C PHE A 191 -1.94 25.62 -9.03
N LEU A 192 -0.99 26.53 -9.26
CA LEU A 192 0.44 26.29 -8.98
C LEU A 192 0.71 26.21 -7.47
N VAL A 193 0.07 27.05 -6.66
CA VAL A 193 0.18 26.99 -5.19
C VAL A 193 -0.49 25.72 -4.65
N ALA A 194 -1.69 25.36 -5.12
CA ALA A 194 -2.39 24.14 -4.71
C ALA A 194 -1.66 22.86 -5.19
N GLY A 195 -1.06 22.89 -6.39
CA GLY A 195 -0.20 21.83 -6.89
C GLY A 195 1.07 21.69 -6.05
N ALA A 196 1.76 22.80 -5.77
CA ALA A 196 2.95 22.81 -4.93
C ALA A 196 2.66 22.32 -3.50
N THR A 197 1.56 22.75 -2.86
CA THR A 197 1.19 22.24 -1.54
C THR A 197 0.79 20.77 -1.58
N PHE A 198 0.15 20.29 -2.64
CA PHE A 198 -0.15 18.86 -2.84
C PHE A 198 1.11 18.01 -3.01
N PHE A 199 2.09 18.46 -3.81
CA PHE A 199 3.39 17.77 -3.95
C PHE A 199 4.20 17.80 -2.64
N LEU A 200 4.25 18.95 -1.95
CA LEU A 200 4.89 19.08 -0.62
C LEU A 200 4.19 18.25 0.47
N TRP A 201 2.90 17.93 0.31
CA TRP A 201 2.21 16.96 1.17
C TRP A 201 2.49 15.51 0.78
N LYS A 202 2.60 15.19 -0.51
CA LYS A 202 2.93 13.85 -1.01
C LYS A 202 4.32 13.38 -0.54
N ASP A 203 5.23 14.32 -0.29
CA ASP A 203 6.61 14.02 0.14
C ASP A 203 6.79 14.01 1.66
N LYS A 204 5.70 14.00 2.44
CA LYS A 204 5.70 13.40 3.79
C LYS A 204 5.72 11.87 3.73
N THR A 205 6.64 11.31 2.96
CA THR A 205 7.20 10.00 3.29
C THR A 205 7.86 10.12 4.67
N PRO A 206 7.49 9.33 5.68
CA PRO A 206 8.25 9.31 6.92
C PRO A 206 9.68 8.91 6.57
N SER A 207 10.64 9.77 6.91
CA SER A 207 12.06 9.53 6.67
C SER A 207 12.41 8.12 7.13
N THR A 208 12.90 7.28 6.22
CA THR A 208 13.49 6.00 6.57
C THR A 208 14.75 6.29 7.37
N LEU A 209 14.61 6.36 8.69
CA LEU A 209 15.70 6.60 9.61
C LEU A 209 16.68 5.43 9.47
N ASN A 210 17.90 5.74 9.03
CA ASN A 210 18.96 4.76 8.87
C ASN A 210 19.24 4.06 10.20
N GLY A 211 18.98 2.75 10.27
CA GLY A 211 19.80 1.75 10.96
C GLY A 211 20.06 1.88 12.47
N PHE A 212 19.56 2.90 13.16
CA PHE A 212 19.78 3.06 14.60
C PHE A 212 18.64 2.40 15.38
N LEU A 213 18.96 1.38 16.18
CA LEU A 213 18.04 0.88 17.20
C LEU A 213 17.74 2.05 18.17
N PRO A 214 16.48 2.34 18.50
CA PRO A 214 16.21 3.38 19.50
C PRO A 214 16.87 2.98 20.82
N ALA A 215 17.61 3.93 21.42
CA ALA A 215 18.27 3.70 22.71
C ALA A 215 17.25 3.46 23.85
N GLN A 216 16.02 3.92 23.65
CA GLN A 216 14.90 3.74 24.56
C GLN A 216 14.38 2.29 24.55
N LYS A 217 14.13 1.75 25.74
CA LYS A 217 13.68 0.35 25.93
C LYS A 217 12.15 0.18 25.93
N CYS A 218 11.40 1.27 25.79
CA CYS A 218 9.94 1.27 25.77
C CYS A 218 9.40 2.05 24.55
N MET A 219 8.10 1.93 24.30
CA MET A 219 7.38 2.62 23.24
C MET A 219 5.95 2.96 23.70
N TYR A 220 5.33 3.97 23.11
CA TYR A 220 3.94 4.38 23.36
C TYR A 220 3.20 4.65 22.06
N TRP A 221 1.86 4.69 22.12
CA TRP A 221 1.03 5.00 20.97
C TRP A 221 0.77 6.51 20.85
N LYS A 222 1.19 7.12 19.74
CA LYS A 222 1.04 8.56 19.49
C LYS A 222 -0.27 8.95 18.81
N GLY A 223 -1.13 7.98 18.51
CA GLY A 223 -2.45 8.17 17.87
C GLY A 223 -2.58 7.43 16.55
N ASP A 224 -1.51 7.36 15.76
CA ASP A 224 -1.45 6.65 14.47
C ASP A 224 -0.30 5.64 14.33
N HIS A 225 0.76 5.73 15.14
CA HIS A 225 1.84 4.75 15.20
C HIS A 225 2.46 4.69 16.61
N TYR A 226 3.36 3.72 16.82
CA TYR A 226 4.18 3.65 18.02
C TYR A 226 5.46 4.47 17.86
N GLU A 227 5.84 5.25 18.87
CA GLU A 227 7.13 5.92 18.98
C GLU A 227 7.92 5.40 20.19
N PRO A 228 9.26 5.36 20.13
CA PRO A 228 10.10 4.93 21.24
C PRO A 228 10.18 6.02 22.33
N VAL A 229 10.25 5.60 23.60
CA VAL A 229 10.16 6.50 24.77
C VAL A 229 10.86 5.91 25.99
N ASP A 230 11.31 6.76 26.92
CA ASP A 230 11.85 6.26 28.19
C ASP A 230 10.78 5.49 28.98
N CYS A 231 11.17 4.38 29.61
CA CYS A 231 10.24 3.53 30.34
C CYS A 231 9.63 4.19 31.60
N ASN A 232 10.24 5.27 32.10
CA ASN A 232 9.76 6.02 33.26
C ASN A 232 8.84 7.19 32.87
N GLU A 233 8.68 7.47 31.58
CA GLU A 233 7.88 8.59 31.09
C GLU A 233 6.38 8.31 31.26
N LYS A 234 5.65 9.27 31.86
CA LYS A 234 4.22 9.10 32.17
C LYS A 234 3.35 9.78 31.13
N ILE A 235 2.83 8.98 30.18
CA ILE A 235 1.98 9.47 29.09
C ILE A 235 0.51 9.16 29.42
N THR A 236 -0.29 10.21 29.64
CA THR A 236 -1.69 10.08 30.07
C THR A 236 -2.62 9.46 29.02
N ALA A 237 -2.28 9.57 27.74
CA ALA A 237 -3.16 9.15 26.63
C ALA A 237 -2.95 7.72 26.12
N SER A 238 -1.84 7.06 26.49
CA SER A 238 -1.48 5.71 26.04
C SER A 238 -0.65 5.00 27.11
N PRO A 239 -0.85 3.70 27.35
CA PRO A 239 0.12 2.92 28.11
C PRO A 239 1.50 2.97 27.44
N VAL A 240 2.54 3.13 28.24
CA VAL A 240 3.93 2.87 27.83
C VAL A 240 4.17 1.37 27.98
N VAL A 241 4.70 0.75 26.93
CA VAL A 241 4.92 -0.70 26.86
C VAL A 241 6.37 -1.03 26.47
N PRO A 242 6.90 -2.21 26.81
CA PRO A 242 8.24 -2.62 26.39
C PRO A 242 8.41 -2.55 24.87
N LEU A 243 9.59 -2.11 24.42
CA LEU A 243 9.89 -1.93 23.00
C LEU A 243 9.72 -3.24 22.24
N ASN A 244 8.84 -3.23 21.23
CA ASN A 244 8.73 -4.29 20.25
C ASN A 244 9.02 -3.71 18.87
N ILE A 245 10.23 -3.94 18.36
CA ILE A 245 10.73 -3.36 17.11
C ILE A 245 9.82 -3.69 15.91
N ARG A 246 9.24 -4.90 15.88
CA ARG A 246 8.24 -5.24 14.85
C ARG A 246 7.02 -4.33 14.99
N LYS A 247 6.38 -4.28 16.16
CA LYS A 247 5.17 -3.48 16.37
C LYS A 247 5.43 -1.98 16.11
N LEU A 248 6.59 -1.47 16.52
CA LEU A 248 7.06 -0.11 16.21
C LEU A 248 7.03 0.18 14.70
N ASN A 249 7.60 -0.72 13.90
CA ASN A 249 7.75 -0.51 12.45
C ASN A 249 6.48 -0.84 11.65
N THR A 250 5.70 -1.85 12.05
CA THR A 250 4.61 -2.43 11.25
C THR A 250 3.21 -2.06 11.71
N PHE A 251 2.98 -1.71 12.98
CA PHE A 251 1.65 -1.45 13.53
C PHE A 251 1.32 0.05 13.44
N LYS A 252 0.52 0.41 12.43
CA LYS A 252 0.10 1.79 12.14
C LYS A 252 -1.42 1.82 11.93
N LYS A 253 -2.04 2.96 12.23
CA LYS A 253 -3.45 3.26 11.95
C LYS A 253 -3.58 3.80 10.54
N ILE A 254 -4.60 3.35 9.83
CA ILE A 254 -4.91 3.77 8.48
C ILE A 254 -5.86 4.96 8.60
N THR A 255 -5.31 6.16 8.36
CA THR A 255 -6.03 7.44 8.48
C THR A 255 -7.01 7.69 7.33
N LEU A 256 -6.81 7.06 6.18
CA LEU A 256 -7.63 7.21 4.96
C LEU A 256 -8.29 5.87 4.59
N PRO A 257 -9.37 5.45 5.28
CA PRO A 257 -10.01 4.16 5.05
C PRO A 257 -10.57 4.00 3.63
N ASP A 258 -10.98 5.08 2.96
CA ASP A 258 -11.49 5.06 1.59
C ASP A 258 -10.44 4.66 0.53
N THR A 259 -9.16 4.54 0.90
CA THR A 259 -8.09 3.99 0.04
C THR A 259 -8.00 2.47 0.09
N LEU A 260 -8.75 1.81 1.00
CA LEU A 260 -8.73 0.37 1.15
C LEU A 260 -9.48 -0.32 0.00
N THR A 261 -8.92 -1.41 -0.50
CA THR A 261 -9.43 -2.17 -1.65
C THR A 261 -9.41 -3.66 -1.37
N LYS A 262 -9.79 -4.52 -2.34
CA LYS A 262 -9.65 -5.98 -2.18
C LYS A 262 -8.21 -6.42 -1.83
N ASN A 263 -7.20 -5.68 -2.29
CA ASN A 263 -5.78 -5.93 -1.95
C ASN A 263 -5.45 -5.70 -0.45
N SER A 264 -6.32 -4.99 0.28
CA SER A 264 -6.20 -4.77 1.72
C SER A 264 -6.71 -5.95 2.56
N LEU A 265 -7.47 -6.88 1.96
CA LEU A 265 -7.94 -8.09 2.64
C LEU A 265 -6.74 -8.96 3.05
N GLY A 266 -6.79 -9.50 4.27
CA GLY A 266 -5.68 -10.25 4.86
C GLY A 266 -4.45 -9.42 5.28
N LYS A 267 -4.38 -8.13 4.93
CA LYS A 267 -3.29 -7.19 5.27
C LYS A 267 -3.70 -6.04 6.19
N VAL A 268 -5.00 -5.94 6.49
CA VAL A 268 -5.58 -4.89 7.32
C VAL A 268 -6.47 -5.52 8.37
N TRP A 269 -6.41 -4.97 9.58
CA TRP A 269 -7.24 -5.31 10.71
C TRP A 269 -8.11 -4.12 11.09
N TYR A 270 -9.26 -4.37 11.70
CA TYR A 270 -10.20 -3.34 12.10
C TYR A 270 -10.81 -3.60 13.47
N ILE A 271 -11.32 -2.54 14.08
CA ILE A 271 -12.15 -2.60 15.27
C ILE A 271 -13.33 -1.63 15.13
N ARG A 272 -14.44 -1.96 15.79
CA ARG A 272 -15.60 -1.07 15.90
C ARG A 272 -15.51 -0.30 17.22
N THR A 273 -15.42 1.03 17.15
CA THR A 273 -15.41 1.93 18.30
C THR A 273 -16.67 2.77 18.24
N GLY A 274 -17.68 2.41 19.05
CA GLY A 274 -19.03 2.96 18.93
C GLY A 274 -19.64 2.69 17.55
N ASN A 275 -19.94 3.78 16.81
CA ASN A 275 -20.45 3.74 15.44
C ASN A 275 -19.34 3.84 14.37
N GLN A 276 -18.11 4.20 14.75
CA GLN A 276 -16.97 4.31 13.85
C GLN A 276 -16.18 2.99 13.74
N ARG A 277 -15.37 2.90 12.70
CA ARG A 277 -14.43 1.79 12.47
C ARG A 277 -13.03 2.35 12.31
N GLU A 278 -12.10 1.78 13.04
CA GLU A 278 -10.68 2.11 12.97
C GLU A 278 -9.95 0.93 12.32
N TYR A 279 -8.98 1.24 11.46
CA TYR A 279 -8.28 0.27 10.62
C TYR A 279 -6.77 0.37 10.86
N PHE A 280 -6.07 -0.76 10.82
CA PHE A 280 -4.68 -0.90 11.22
C PHE A 280 -3.91 -1.86 10.30
N THR A 281 -2.59 -1.67 10.17
CA THR A 281 -1.70 -2.40 9.26
C THR A 281 -1.10 -3.69 9.83
N ASP A 282 -1.28 -4.00 11.11
CA ASP A 282 -0.90 -5.29 11.71
C ASP A 282 -1.98 -5.74 12.72
N SER A 283 -1.94 -7.02 13.02
CA SER A 283 -2.77 -7.74 13.99
C SER A 283 -2.43 -7.40 15.45
N GLY A 284 -3.31 -7.83 16.37
CA GLY A 284 -3.07 -7.78 17.81
C GLY A 284 -4.15 -7.00 18.55
N ASN A 285 -3.80 -6.49 19.73
CA ASN A 285 -4.72 -5.71 20.57
C ASN A 285 -4.64 -4.22 20.24
N HIS A 286 -5.77 -3.55 20.37
CA HIS A 286 -5.92 -2.13 20.13
C HIS A 286 -4.96 -1.33 21.06
N PRO A 287 -4.28 -0.29 20.56
CA PRO A 287 -3.10 0.26 21.22
C PRO A 287 -3.41 1.06 22.51
N VAL A 288 -4.63 1.60 22.64
CA VAL A 288 -5.10 2.29 23.86
C VAL A 288 -5.85 1.27 24.74
N ASP A 289 -7.01 0.81 24.28
CA ASP A 289 -7.77 -0.30 24.90
C ASP A 289 -7.11 -1.67 24.62
N THR A 290 -6.15 -2.05 25.45
CA THR A 290 -5.36 -3.29 25.29
C THR A 290 -6.15 -4.58 25.53
N VAL A 291 -7.38 -4.51 26.05
CA VAL A 291 -8.26 -5.68 26.25
C VAL A 291 -8.91 -6.10 24.93
N ARG A 292 -9.11 -5.16 23.99
CA ARG A 292 -9.85 -5.42 22.75
C ARG A 292 -8.93 -5.80 21.58
N THR A 293 -9.12 -7.01 21.07
CA THR A 293 -8.38 -7.52 19.90
C THR A 293 -8.96 -7.01 18.58
N LEU A 294 -8.08 -6.60 17.66
CA LEU A 294 -8.43 -6.21 16.30
C LEU A 294 -8.83 -7.45 15.47
N ARG A 295 -9.86 -7.31 14.63
CA ARG A 295 -10.36 -8.39 13.75
C ARG A 295 -9.80 -8.23 12.33
N PRO A 296 -9.55 -9.31 11.57
CA PRO A 296 -9.14 -9.19 10.17
C PRO A 296 -10.24 -8.47 9.35
N LEU A 297 -9.83 -7.58 8.44
CA LEU A 297 -10.76 -6.92 7.52
C LEU A 297 -11.41 -7.95 6.59
N SER A 298 -12.75 -8.01 6.62
CA SER A 298 -13.52 -8.89 5.73
C SER A 298 -14.08 -8.14 4.52
N GLU A 299 -14.35 -8.88 3.45
CA GLU A 299 -14.91 -8.35 2.21
C GLU A 299 -16.28 -7.67 2.43
N TYR A 300 -17.12 -8.20 3.33
CA TYR A 300 -18.36 -7.55 3.74
C TYR A 300 -18.15 -6.19 4.43
N ILE A 301 -17.15 -6.07 5.32
CA ILE A 301 -16.86 -4.80 6.00
C ILE A 301 -16.31 -3.77 5.01
N LEU A 302 -15.42 -4.22 4.10
CA LEU A 302 -14.89 -3.42 3.01
C LEU A 302 -16.03 -2.86 2.15
N PHE A 303 -16.88 -3.69 1.57
CA PHE A 303 -17.94 -3.21 0.68
C PHE A 303 -19.05 -2.41 1.36
N LYS A 304 -19.39 -2.73 2.61
CA LYS A 304 -20.52 -2.07 3.28
C LYS A 304 -20.15 -0.75 3.97
N TYR A 305 -18.89 -0.57 4.37
CA TYR A 305 -18.48 0.55 5.23
C TYR A 305 -17.27 1.35 4.73
N ILE A 306 -16.67 1.01 3.59
CA ILE A 306 -15.58 1.77 2.97
C ILE A 306 -16.03 2.20 1.57
N SER A 307 -15.94 3.50 1.27
CA SER A 307 -16.58 4.08 0.07
C SER A 307 -15.61 4.21 -1.10
N TYR A 308 -15.18 3.06 -1.64
CA TYR A 308 -14.30 3.00 -2.81
C TYR A 308 -14.82 3.86 -3.99
N TYR A 309 -16.14 3.91 -4.21
CA TYR A 309 -16.76 4.74 -5.23
C TYR A 309 -16.56 6.25 -5.04
N ARG A 310 -16.44 6.75 -3.79
CA ARG A 310 -16.13 8.17 -3.55
C ARG A 310 -14.69 8.50 -3.96
N TYR A 311 -13.74 7.61 -3.63
CA TYR A 311 -12.36 7.75 -4.09
C TYR A 311 -12.24 7.66 -5.62
N LEU A 312 -12.95 6.72 -6.25
CA LEU A 312 -12.94 6.59 -7.71
C LEU A 312 -13.58 7.81 -8.40
N LEU A 313 -14.68 8.33 -7.85
CA LEU A 313 -15.36 9.53 -8.36
C LEU A 313 -14.49 10.78 -8.20
N THR A 314 -13.77 10.95 -7.08
CA THR A 314 -12.82 12.06 -6.96
C THR A 314 -11.67 11.91 -7.95
N LEU A 315 -11.07 10.73 -8.08
CA LEU A 315 -10.00 10.49 -9.07
C LEU A 315 -10.44 10.81 -10.51
N LEU A 316 -11.67 10.44 -10.86
CA LEU A 316 -12.29 10.72 -12.17
C LEU A 316 -12.60 12.22 -12.36
N LEU A 317 -13.09 12.91 -11.33
CA LEU A 317 -13.26 14.37 -11.36
C LEU A 317 -11.92 15.10 -11.56
N TRP A 318 -10.86 14.66 -10.86
CA TRP A 318 -9.52 15.22 -11.01
C TRP A 318 -8.95 14.98 -12.43
N SER A 319 -9.18 13.81 -13.04
CA SER A 319 -8.73 13.55 -14.41
C SER A 319 -9.49 14.40 -15.46
N ILE A 320 -10.81 14.56 -15.31
CA ILE A 320 -11.61 15.44 -16.18
C ILE A 320 -11.12 16.89 -16.07
N CYS A 321 -10.93 17.40 -14.84
CA CYS A 321 -10.40 18.74 -14.60
C CYS A 321 -9.02 18.95 -15.25
N ALA A 322 -8.13 17.95 -15.17
CA ALA A 322 -6.81 18.01 -15.81
C ALA A 322 -6.91 18.07 -17.35
N VAL A 323 -7.76 17.24 -17.97
CA VAL A 323 -7.98 17.26 -19.43
C VAL A 323 -8.55 18.60 -19.89
N VAL A 324 -9.55 19.14 -19.20
CA VAL A 324 -10.14 20.46 -19.51
C VAL A 324 -9.09 21.57 -19.38
N PHE A 325 -8.28 21.55 -18.32
CA PHE A 325 -7.20 22.52 -18.11
C PHE A 325 -6.17 22.49 -19.25
N ILE A 326 -5.70 21.29 -19.64
CA ILE A 326 -4.76 21.12 -20.78
C ILE A 326 -5.37 21.63 -22.09
N GLY A 327 -6.67 21.37 -22.33
CA GLY A 327 -7.40 21.90 -23.48
C GLY A 327 -7.44 23.44 -23.50
N LEU A 328 -7.78 24.07 -22.38
CA LEU A 328 -7.80 25.53 -22.23
C LEU A 328 -6.41 26.16 -22.40
N CYS A 329 -5.35 25.53 -21.87
CA CYS A 329 -3.96 25.94 -22.10
C CYS A 329 -3.59 25.86 -23.59
N SER A 330 -3.95 24.78 -24.28
CA SER A 330 -3.68 24.57 -25.70
C SER A 330 -4.40 25.61 -26.58
N ILE A 331 -5.69 25.86 -26.33
CA ILE A 331 -6.46 26.91 -27.02
C ILE A 331 -5.83 28.29 -26.77
N SER A 332 -5.41 28.59 -25.54
CA SER A 332 -4.76 29.85 -25.18
C SER A 332 -3.41 30.04 -25.91
N LEU A 333 -2.60 28.98 -26.02
CA LEU A 333 -1.36 28.97 -26.78
C LEU A 333 -1.60 29.19 -28.29
N ILE A 334 -2.61 28.55 -28.88
CA ILE A 334 -2.99 28.73 -30.29
C ILE A 334 -3.46 30.18 -30.52
N ALA A 335 -4.32 30.72 -29.66
CA ALA A 335 -4.79 32.10 -29.74
C ALA A 335 -3.64 33.11 -29.59
N PHE A 336 -2.69 32.86 -28.69
CA PHE A 336 -1.49 33.68 -28.53
C PHE A 336 -0.60 33.65 -29.79
N ARG A 337 -0.32 32.47 -30.35
CA ARG A 337 0.42 32.30 -31.62
C ARG A 337 -0.28 33.03 -32.77
N LYS A 338 -1.60 32.91 -32.90
CA LYS A 338 -2.41 33.60 -33.93
C LYS A 338 -2.38 35.13 -33.75
N LYS A 339 -2.44 35.63 -32.51
CA LYS A 339 -2.31 37.07 -32.20
C LYS A 339 -0.91 37.61 -32.47
N ARG A 340 0.15 36.84 -32.18
CA ARG A 340 1.55 37.20 -32.49
C ARG A 340 1.77 37.25 -34.01
N ARG A 341 1.29 36.26 -34.77
CA ARG A 341 1.31 36.28 -36.25
C ARG A 341 0.59 37.52 -36.82
N ARG A 342 -0.63 37.83 -36.35
CA ARG A 342 -1.38 39.04 -36.77
C ARG A 342 -0.61 40.34 -36.47
N LYS A 343 0.07 40.44 -35.32
CA LYS A 343 0.92 41.60 -35.00
C LYS A 343 2.12 41.72 -35.94
N MET A 344 2.80 40.61 -36.28
CA MET A 344 3.94 40.66 -37.22
C MET A 344 3.49 41.05 -38.63
N LEU A 345 2.36 40.49 -39.11
CA LEU A 345 1.78 40.86 -40.41
C LEU A 345 1.36 42.34 -40.49
N ALA A 346 0.87 42.91 -39.39
CA ALA A 346 0.53 44.34 -39.32
C ALA A 346 1.77 45.25 -39.32
N LEU A 347 2.92 44.78 -38.83
CA LEU A 347 4.20 45.50 -38.85
C LEU A 347 4.93 45.38 -40.19
N THR A 348 4.58 44.42 -41.05
CA THR A 348 5.12 44.25 -42.41
C THR A 348 4.18 44.78 -43.51
N SER A 349 3.10 45.46 -43.15
CA SER A 349 2.16 46.07 -44.10
C SER A 349 2.70 47.43 -44.60
N PRO A 350 3.06 47.59 -45.88
CA PRO A 350 3.57 48.86 -46.39
C PRO A 350 2.45 49.90 -46.48
N LYS A 351 2.37 50.77 -45.47
CA LYS A 351 1.69 52.06 -45.54
C LYS A 351 2.70 53.14 -45.19
N MET A 352 3.36 53.70 -46.21
CA MET A 352 4.10 54.98 -46.28
C MET A 352 4.90 54.98 -47.59
N LEU A 353 4.22 55.12 -48.72
CA LEU A 353 4.76 55.55 -50.03
C LEU A 353 3.55 55.89 -50.94
N ALA A 354 2.85 56.94 -50.54
CA ALA A 354 1.80 57.65 -51.27
C ALA A 354 1.73 59.06 -50.69
#